data_AF-A0A7X3UWY7-F1
#
_entry.id   AF-A0A7X3UWY7-F1
#
_cell.length_a   1.000
_cell.length_b   1.000
_cell.length_c   1.000
_cell.angle_alpha   90.00
_cell.angle_beta   90.00
_cell.angle_gamma   90.00
#
_symmetry.space_group_name_H-M   'P 1'
#
loop_
_entity.id
_entity.type
_entity.pdbx_description
1 polymer ?
#
loop_
_entity_poly.entity_id
_entity_poly.type
_entity_poly.pdbx_seq_one_letter_code
_entity_poly.pdbx_strand_id
1 'polypeptide(L)'
;MIAWMLYAALIGGVVAIAGWAAERLAVSAGWPRRFVWLAALTLAVAIPAAATIAAARSAESLSTVSSAAPVPAEVLSAPPGATWTLATLVPLPTGPESVRAALALWAAGSLASLAVICTLLVLVARARRRWPRRWIQDTDVYVSRSFGPALVGVVNPKVVVPAWVLRLDQRARAVIIRHEAEHARTGDHLSLLYAGLIVAALPWNPATWWMARRLRSAVEMDCDQRVLGSGIAPADYGGVLLEAGTRSWSRWALVPAMTQPKSLLERRLRTMNKNRTKLNSAQALLLAGLAVGALIVACDTPVPTQVQDALIEAMDEEAIARTEAEMERRAEELLRARASGMDEAPLIYIDGVRINGMSDLEDLPLIPSLDPDAIERVEVIKGPAAEKLYGEEGANGVIQIFMKLEGGEEALGIRIQGDVPLEASKAMLPTRNN
;
A
#
# COMPACT_ATOMS: atom_id res chain seq x y z
N MET A 1 9.54 4.53 2.73
CA MET A 1 9.42 3.88 1.40
C MET A 1 10.45 2.77 1.15
N ILE A 2 11.77 3.03 1.23
CA ILE A 2 12.79 2.00 0.90
C ILE A 2 12.69 0.76 1.81
N ALA A 3 12.43 0.96 3.12
CA ALA A 3 12.17 -0.14 4.05
C ALA A 3 10.98 -1.02 3.60
N TRP A 4 9.90 -0.42 3.09
CA TRP A 4 8.77 -1.16 2.53
C TRP A 4 9.14 -1.94 1.26
N MET A 5 9.95 -1.36 0.37
CA MET A 5 10.42 -2.03 -0.84
C MET A 5 11.29 -3.25 -0.50
N LEU A 6 12.15 -3.15 0.50
CA LEU A 6 12.97 -4.26 1.01
C LEU A 6 12.10 -5.33 1.66
N TYR A 7 11.12 -4.93 2.48
CA TYR A 7 10.13 -5.84 3.06
C TYR A 7 9.37 -6.60 1.97
N ALA A 8 8.82 -5.91 0.96
CA ALA A 8 8.12 -6.55 -0.16
C ALA A 8 9.03 -7.49 -0.99
N ALA A 9 10.32 -7.15 -1.13
CA ALA A 9 11.30 -8.04 -1.76
C ALA A 9 11.58 -9.29 -0.93
N LEU A 10 11.72 -9.15 0.39
CA LEU A 10 11.89 -10.27 1.33
C LEU A 10 10.68 -11.22 1.28
N ILE A 11 9.47 -10.67 1.44
CA ILE A 11 8.22 -11.43 1.34
C ILE A 11 8.12 -12.12 -0.03
N GLY A 12 8.43 -11.41 -1.11
CA GLY A 12 8.48 -12.01 -2.44
C GLY A 12 9.44 -13.21 -2.52
N GLY A 13 10.61 -13.13 -1.89
CA GLY A 13 11.57 -14.22 -1.79
C GLY A 13 11.04 -15.44 -1.02
N VAL A 14 10.40 -15.20 0.12
CA VAL A 14 9.77 -16.25 0.94
C VAL A 14 8.63 -16.93 0.19
N VAL A 15 7.76 -16.15 -0.44
CA VAL A 15 6.65 -16.66 -1.28
C VAL A 15 7.18 -17.44 -2.49
N ALA A 16 8.29 -17.01 -3.09
CA ALA A 16 8.95 -17.73 -4.18
C ALA A 16 9.45 -19.12 -3.75
N ILE A 17 9.99 -19.25 -2.54
CA ILE A 17 10.40 -20.55 -1.95
C ILE A 17 9.17 -21.44 -1.71
N ALA A 18 8.09 -20.87 -1.15
CA ALA A 18 6.83 -21.58 -0.95
C ALA A 18 6.26 -22.10 -2.29
N GLY A 19 6.23 -21.24 -3.31
CA GLY A 19 5.80 -21.59 -4.67
C GLY A 19 6.64 -22.70 -5.30
N TRP A 20 7.96 -22.71 -5.07
CA TRP A 20 8.84 -23.77 -5.54
C TRP A 20 8.52 -25.12 -4.91
N ALA A 21 8.24 -25.15 -3.61
CA ALA A 21 7.87 -26.37 -2.90
C ALA A 21 6.48 -26.86 -3.35
N ALA A 22 5.51 -25.94 -3.43
CA ALA A 22 4.15 -26.22 -3.88
C ALA A 22 4.09 -26.72 -5.32
N GLU A 23 4.95 -26.24 -6.22
CA GLU A 23 5.02 -26.75 -7.60
C GLU A 23 5.41 -28.23 -7.63
N ARG A 24 6.37 -28.66 -6.81
CA ARG A 24 6.79 -30.07 -6.74
C ARG A 24 5.64 -30.97 -6.27
N LEU A 25 4.88 -30.51 -5.29
CA LEU A 25 3.68 -31.19 -4.83
C LEU A 25 2.63 -31.28 -5.95
N ALA A 26 2.33 -30.16 -6.61
CA ALA A 26 1.40 -30.12 -7.74
C ALA A 26 1.81 -31.09 -8.86
N VAL A 27 3.10 -31.17 -9.20
CA VAL A 27 3.61 -32.11 -10.21
C VAL A 27 3.38 -33.56 -9.80
N SER A 28 3.63 -33.91 -8.54
CA SER A 28 3.39 -35.27 -8.03
C SER A 28 1.91 -35.64 -8.01
N ALA A 29 1.03 -34.67 -7.73
CA ALA A 29 -0.43 -34.82 -7.77
C ALA A 29 -1.02 -34.77 -9.19
N GLY A 30 -0.21 -34.43 -10.20
CA GLY A 30 -0.66 -34.28 -11.59
C GLY A 30 -1.47 -33.00 -11.84
N TRP A 31 -1.39 -32.03 -10.94
CA TRP A 31 -2.07 -30.74 -11.07
C TRP A 31 -1.31 -29.78 -11.98
N PRO A 32 -2.02 -28.86 -12.68
CA PRO A 32 -1.39 -27.85 -13.50
C PRO A 32 -0.55 -26.88 -12.65
N ARG A 33 0.70 -26.67 -13.07
CA ARG A 33 1.72 -25.90 -12.35
C ARG A 33 1.43 -24.40 -12.36
N ARG A 34 0.71 -23.91 -13.37
CA ARG A 34 0.45 -22.47 -13.54
C ARG A 34 -0.25 -21.82 -12.33
N PHE A 35 -1.18 -22.53 -11.68
CA PHE A 35 -1.96 -21.95 -10.59
C PHE A 35 -1.10 -21.70 -9.34
N VAL A 36 -0.08 -22.52 -9.11
CA VAL A 36 0.88 -22.32 -8.03
C VAL A 36 1.60 -20.98 -8.19
N TRP A 37 2.10 -20.70 -9.41
CA TRP A 37 2.85 -19.48 -9.67
C TRP A 37 1.95 -18.24 -9.81
N LEU A 38 0.71 -18.40 -10.29
CA LEU A 38 -0.29 -17.33 -10.22
C LEU A 38 -0.59 -16.95 -8.76
N ALA A 39 -0.84 -17.94 -7.90
CA ALA A 39 -1.07 -17.70 -6.48
C ALA A 39 0.14 -17.08 -5.80
N ALA A 40 1.36 -17.57 -6.08
CA ALA A 40 2.59 -17.00 -5.53
C ALA A 40 2.79 -15.52 -5.95
N LEU A 41 2.54 -15.18 -7.22
CA LEU A 41 2.60 -13.79 -7.67
C LEU A 41 1.56 -12.91 -6.97
N THR A 42 0.32 -13.41 -6.82
CA THR A 42 -0.74 -12.69 -6.09
C THR A 42 -0.35 -12.47 -4.63
N LEU A 43 0.14 -13.51 -3.94
CA LEU A 43 0.53 -13.43 -2.53
C LEU A 43 1.71 -12.50 -2.30
N ALA A 44 2.67 -12.45 -3.22
CA ALA A 44 3.81 -11.53 -3.14
C ALA A 44 3.40 -10.05 -3.20
N VAL A 45 2.22 -9.73 -3.74
CA VAL A 45 1.63 -8.39 -3.73
C VAL A 45 0.66 -8.22 -2.57
N ALA A 46 -0.20 -9.22 -2.35
CA ALA A 46 -1.29 -9.16 -1.38
C ALA A 46 -0.80 -9.13 0.07
N ILE A 47 0.25 -9.89 0.42
CA ILE A 47 0.78 -9.92 1.79
C ILE A 47 1.33 -8.53 2.19
N PRO A 48 2.23 -7.90 1.42
CA PRO A 48 2.72 -6.56 1.78
C PRO A 48 1.63 -5.47 1.76
N ALA A 49 0.66 -5.58 0.85
CA ALA A 49 -0.47 -4.65 0.80
C ALA A 49 -1.41 -4.82 2.00
N ALA A 50 -1.74 -6.06 2.38
CA ALA A 50 -2.57 -6.32 3.56
C ALA A 50 -1.89 -5.87 4.85
N ALA A 51 -0.58 -6.12 4.97
CA ALA A 51 0.20 -5.72 6.14
C ALA A 51 0.23 -4.19 6.30
N THR A 52 0.39 -3.43 5.20
CA THR A 52 0.34 -1.96 5.23
C THR A 52 -1.04 -1.41 5.56
N ILE A 53 -2.12 -1.99 5.00
CA ILE A 53 -3.49 -1.61 5.35
C ILE A 53 -3.81 -1.92 6.82
N ALA A 54 -3.34 -3.06 7.33
CA ALA A 54 -3.52 -3.42 8.73
C ALA A 54 -2.77 -2.45 9.67
N ALA A 55 -1.53 -2.09 9.34
CA ALA A 55 -0.77 -1.09 10.09
C ALA A 55 -1.48 0.28 10.12
N ALA A 56 -2.10 0.69 9.00
CA ALA A 56 -2.90 1.93 8.91
C ALA A 56 -4.08 1.93 9.87
N ARG A 57 -4.84 0.83 9.89
CA ARG A 57 -6.01 0.70 10.77
C ARG A 57 -5.63 0.68 12.24
N SER A 58 -4.51 0.05 12.58
CA SER A 58 -4.00 0.04 13.96
C SER A 58 -3.60 1.44 14.42
N ALA A 59 -2.98 2.25 13.57
CA ALA A 59 -2.68 3.65 13.86
C ALA A 59 -3.97 4.46 14.12
N GLU A 60 -4.99 4.32 13.27
CA GLU A 60 -6.30 4.97 13.43
C GLU A 60 -6.96 4.67 14.78
N SER A 61 -6.88 3.40 15.21
CA SER A 61 -7.46 2.96 16.48
C SER A 61 -6.73 3.52 17.70
N LEU A 62 -5.45 3.88 17.58
CA LEU A 62 -4.67 4.45 18.68
C LEU A 62 -4.94 5.96 18.80
N SER A 63 -5.01 6.69 17.69
CA SER A 63 -5.33 8.13 17.69
C SER A 63 -6.75 8.40 18.21
N THR A 64 -7.71 7.52 17.90
CA THR A 64 -9.10 7.63 18.39
C THR A 64 -9.23 7.37 19.90
N VAL A 65 -8.37 6.53 20.49
CA VAL A 65 -8.34 6.28 21.94
C VAL A 65 -7.57 7.37 22.69
N SER A 66 -6.49 7.91 22.10
CA SER A 66 -5.70 9.00 22.70
C SER A 66 -6.48 10.32 22.82
N SER A 67 -7.52 10.52 22.00
CA SER A 67 -8.37 11.69 22.09
C SER A 67 -9.37 11.65 23.27
N ALA A 68 -9.49 10.53 24.01
CA ALA A 68 -10.58 10.32 24.96
C ALA A 68 -10.21 10.38 26.46
N ALA A 69 -8.92 10.43 26.86
CA ALA A 69 -8.54 10.63 28.26
C ALA A 69 -7.05 10.98 28.43
N PRO A 70 -6.65 11.79 29.43
CA PRO A 70 -5.24 11.92 29.80
C PRO A 70 -4.80 10.63 30.52
N VAL A 71 -3.93 9.86 29.87
CA VAL A 71 -3.34 8.64 30.48
C VAL A 71 -2.10 9.05 31.30
N PRO A 72 -1.94 8.61 32.56
CA PRO A 72 -0.74 8.87 33.35
C PRO A 72 0.49 8.24 32.70
N ALA A 73 1.62 8.96 32.73
CA ALA A 73 2.90 8.64 32.08
C ALA A 73 3.67 7.46 32.70
N GLU A 74 3.01 6.35 33.03
CA GLU A 74 3.63 5.25 33.78
C GLU A 74 3.36 3.86 33.18
N VAL A 75 3.40 3.70 31.86
CA VAL A 75 3.55 2.36 31.25
C VAL A 75 4.34 2.45 29.95
N LEU A 76 5.65 2.20 29.98
CA LEU A 76 6.40 1.62 28.84
C LEU A 76 7.84 1.28 29.25
N SER A 77 8.00 0.18 30.00
CA SER A 77 9.24 -0.60 29.97
C SER A 77 8.89 -2.05 29.63
N ALA A 78 8.59 -2.31 28.36
CA ALA A 78 8.59 -3.67 27.85
C ALA A 78 10.04 -4.17 27.77
N PRO A 79 10.35 -5.41 28.20
CA PRO A 79 11.68 -5.95 28.06
C PRO A 79 12.03 -6.09 26.57
N PRO A 80 13.30 -5.85 26.16
CA PRO A 80 13.71 -6.01 24.78
C PRO A 80 13.74 -7.50 24.43
N GLY A 81 12.58 -8.04 24.04
CA GLY A 81 12.53 -9.28 23.27
C GLY A 81 13.27 -9.01 21.97
N ALA A 82 14.42 -9.68 21.79
CA ALA A 82 15.32 -9.53 20.66
C ALA A 82 14.64 -9.79 19.32
N THR A 83 13.92 -8.79 18.81
CA THR A 83 13.48 -8.69 17.44
C THR A 83 14.68 -8.14 16.67
N TRP A 84 15.44 -9.04 16.05
CA TRP A 84 16.46 -8.68 15.09
C TRP A 84 15.76 -8.04 13.88
N THR A 85 15.49 -6.75 13.95
CA THR A 85 15.04 -5.99 12.79
C THR A 85 16.25 -5.80 11.88
N LEU A 86 16.17 -6.33 10.66
CA LEU A 86 17.14 -6.09 9.57
C LEU A 86 17.38 -4.60 9.29
N ALA A 87 16.56 -3.72 9.86
CA ALA A 87 16.69 -2.27 9.82
C ALA A 87 17.95 -1.73 10.52
N THR A 88 18.57 -2.47 11.45
CA THR A 88 19.74 -1.97 12.22
C THR A 88 21.08 -2.09 11.49
N LEU A 89 21.17 -2.88 10.42
CA LEU A 89 22.45 -3.16 9.74
C LEU A 89 22.74 -2.26 8.54
N VAL A 90 21.76 -1.50 8.06
CA VAL A 90 21.94 -0.59 6.91
C VAL A 90 21.27 0.74 7.24
N PRO A 91 22.03 1.83 7.49
CA PRO A 91 21.44 3.16 7.61
C PRO A 91 20.80 3.53 6.28
N LEU A 92 19.48 3.38 6.21
CA LEU A 92 18.69 3.76 5.05
C LEU A 92 18.54 5.28 5.06
N PRO A 93 18.72 5.97 3.91
CA PRO A 93 18.54 7.42 3.85
C PRO A 93 17.07 7.75 4.12
N THR A 94 16.81 8.39 5.26
CA THR A 94 15.47 8.72 5.78
C THR A 94 14.97 10.11 5.39
N GLY A 95 15.78 10.91 4.68
CA GLY A 95 15.39 12.27 4.28
C GLY A 95 14.18 12.31 3.33
N PRO A 96 13.36 13.37 3.37
CA PRO A 96 12.22 13.52 2.45
C PRO A 96 12.64 13.46 0.97
N GLU A 97 13.84 13.97 0.65
CA GLU A 97 14.42 13.89 -0.70
C GLU A 97 14.67 12.47 -1.18
N SER A 98 15.20 11.59 -0.32
CA SER A 98 15.48 10.20 -0.69
C SER A 98 14.18 9.40 -0.86
N VAL A 99 13.15 9.73 -0.09
CA VAL A 99 11.81 9.15 -0.25
C VAL A 99 11.19 9.56 -1.58
N ARG A 100 11.22 10.86 -1.92
CA ARG A 100 10.73 11.37 -3.21
C ARG A 100 11.49 10.77 -4.39
N ALA A 101 12.81 10.70 -4.32
CA ALA A 101 13.63 10.08 -5.35
C ALA A 101 13.29 8.58 -5.54
N ALA A 102 13.09 7.83 -4.45
CA ALA A 102 12.70 6.42 -4.52
C ALA A 102 11.31 6.22 -5.16
N LEU A 103 10.33 7.07 -4.80
CA LEU A 103 9.01 7.05 -5.41
C LEU A 103 9.04 7.42 -6.90
N ALA A 104 9.80 8.45 -7.26
CA ALA A 104 9.99 8.86 -8.64
C ALA A 104 10.65 7.75 -9.48
N LEU A 105 11.68 7.10 -8.95
CA LEU A 105 12.36 6.00 -9.61
C LEU A 105 11.44 4.78 -9.78
N TRP A 106 10.66 4.43 -8.75
CA TRP A 106 9.63 3.42 -8.86
C TRP A 106 8.64 3.77 -9.96
N ALA A 107 7.99 4.95 -9.88
CA ALA A 107 6.98 5.38 -10.84
C ALA A 107 7.54 5.38 -12.27
N ALA A 108 8.77 5.88 -12.47
CA ALA A 108 9.44 5.86 -13.76
C ALA A 108 9.68 4.44 -14.27
N GLY A 109 10.19 3.53 -13.43
CA GLY A 109 10.41 2.13 -13.81
C GLY A 109 9.12 1.38 -14.15
N SER A 110 8.06 1.62 -13.37
CA SER A 110 6.74 1.03 -13.59
C SER A 110 6.09 1.56 -14.86
N LEU A 111 6.12 2.88 -15.06
CA LEU A 111 5.60 3.53 -16.26
C LEU A 111 6.38 3.09 -17.51
N ALA A 112 7.70 3.00 -17.43
CA ALA A 112 8.52 2.50 -18.54
C ALA A 112 8.17 1.04 -18.89
N SER A 113 8.01 0.18 -17.89
CA SER A 113 7.62 -1.23 -18.09
C SER A 113 6.23 -1.34 -18.71
N LEU A 114 5.28 -0.54 -18.24
CA LEU A 114 3.92 -0.49 -18.79
C LEU A 114 3.91 0.07 -20.22
N ALA A 115 4.66 1.14 -20.48
CA ALA A 115 4.81 1.73 -21.82
C ALA A 115 5.41 0.72 -22.81
N VAL A 116 6.38 -0.10 -22.38
CA VAL A 116 6.89 -1.21 -23.18
C VAL A 116 5.77 -2.19 -23.50
N ILE A 117 5.05 -2.73 -22.50
CA ILE A 117 3.93 -3.67 -22.71
C ILE A 117 2.88 -3.09 -23.68
N CYS A 118 2.42 -1.86 -23.43
CA CYS A 118 1.46 -1.17 -24.28
C CYS A 118 1.99 -0.99 -25.71
N THR A 119 3.25 -0.60 -25.86
CA THR A 119 3.89 -0.45 -27.17
C THR A 119 3.94 -1.78 -27.92
N LEU A 120 4.31 -2.89 -27.26
CA LEU A 120 4.31 -4.20 -27.91
C LEU A 120 2.90 -4.60 -28.36
N LEU A 121 1.90 -4.42 -27.48
CA LEU A 121 0.50 -4.72 -27.80
C LEU A 121 0.00 -3.88 -28.99
N VAL A 122 0.31 -2.58 -29.03
CA VAL A 122 -0.07 -1.68 -30.13
C VAL A 122 0.65 -2.04 -31.42
N LEU A 123 1.97 -2.30 -31.38
CA LEU A 123 2.76 -2.69 -32.55
C LEU A 123 2.23 -3.98 -33.17
N VAL A 124 1.96 -4.99 -32.34
CA VAL A 124 1.40 -6.27 -32.81
C VAL A 124 -0.04 -6.07 -33.31
N ALA A 125 -0.88 -5.27 -32.64
CA ALA A 125 -2.24 -4.97 -33.10
C ALA A 125 -2.25 -4.24 -34.45
N ARG A 126 -1.31 -3.30 -34.67
CA ARG A 126 -1.12 -2.61 -35.95
C ARG A 126 -0.62 -3.57 -37.04
N ALA A 127 0.35 -4.42 -36.73
CA ALA A 127 0.89 -5.40 -37.66
C ALA A 127 -0.18 -6.43 -38.09
N ARG A 128 -1.02 -6.87 -37.14
CA ARG A 128 -2.13 -7.81 -37.37
C ARG A 128 -3.08 -7.35 -38.47
N ARG A 129 -3.36 -6.05 -38.60
CA ARG A 129 -4.26 -5.52 -39.65
C ARG A 129 -3.76 -5.81 -41.07
N ARG A 130 -2.47 -6.10 -41.24
CA ARG A 130 -1.83 -6.38 -42.53
C ARG A 130 -1.64 -7.87 -42.82
N TRP A 131 -1.94 -8.74 -41.86
CA TRP A 131 -1.71 -10.18 -42.03
C TRP A 131 -2.93 -10.86 -42.67
N PRO A 132 -2.75 -11.63 -43.76
CA PRO A 132 -3.84 -12.40 -44.34
C PRO A 132 -4.30 -13.49 -43.38
N ARG A 133 -5.61 -13.73 -43.37
CA ARG A 133 -6.25 -14.85 -42.64
C ARG A 133 -6.31 -16.08 -43.55
N ARG A 134 -6.08 -17.26 -42.99
CA ARG A 134 -6.24 -18.54 -43.67
C ARG A 134 -6.88 -19.54 -42.72
N TRP A 135 -7.73 -20.41 -43.29
CA TRP A 135 -8.30 -21.55 -42.58
C TRP A 135 -7.37 -22.76 -42.72
N ILE A 136 -6.81 -23.25 -41.61
CA ILE A 136 -5.87 -24.39 -41.62
C ILE A 136 -6.25 -25.33 -40.46
N GLN A 137 -6.55 -26.60 -40.79
CA GLN A 137 -6.84 -27.64 -39.79
C GLN A 137 -7.85 -27.18 -38.74
N ASP A 138 -8.99 -26.69 -39.24
CA ASP A 138 -10.14 -26.21 -38.45
C ASP A 138 -9.83 -25.03 -37.51
N THR A 139 -8.71 -24.35 -37.76
CA THR A 139 -8.28 -23.16 -37.02
C THR A 139 -8.11 -21.99 -37.97
N ASP A 140 -8.76 -20.87 -37.66
CA ASP A 140 -8.54 -19.60 -38.33
C ASP A 140 -7.23 -18.98 -37.84
N VAL A 141 -6.24 -18.89 -38.74
CA VAL A 141 -4.89 -18.43 -38.42
C VAL A 141 -4.50 -17.20 -39.24
N TYR A 142 -3.78 -16.27 -38.61
CA TYR A 142 -3.08 -15.21 -39.33
C TYR A 142 -1.75 -15.74 -39.87
N VAL A 143 -1.40 -15.37 -41.10
CA VAL A 143 -0.11 -15.69 -41.69
C VAL A 143 0.78 -14.46 -41.68
N SER A 144 1.86 -14.52 -40.92
CA SER A 144 2.87 -13.45 -40.89
C SER A 144 4.06 -13.82 -41.78
N ARG A 145 4.90 -12.84 -42.10
CA ARG A 145 6.16 -13.10 -42.83
C ARG A 145 7.18 -13.84 -41.96
N SER A 146 7.31 -13.45 -40.69
CA SER A 146 8.37 -13.93 -39.80
C SER A 146 8.02 -13.89 -38.30
N PHE A 147 6.79 -13.50 -37.93
CA PHE A 147 6.34 -13.40 -36.54
C PHE A 147 5.57 -14.66 -36.11
N GLY A 148 5.90 -15.15 -34.92
CA GLY A 148 5.29 -16.37 -34.37
C GLY A 148 6.11 -17.64 -34.66
N PRO A 149 5.57 -18.84 -34.37
CA PRO A 149 4.20 -19.09 -33.93
C PRO A 149 3.88 -18.44 -32.58
N ALA A 150 2.69 -17.84 -32.45
CA ALA A 150 2.26 -17.14 -31.25
C ALA A 150 0.75 -16.86 -31.25
N LEU A 151 0.26 -16.33 -30.13
CA LEU A 151 -1.06 -15.72 -30.02
C LEU A 151 -1.01 -14.20 -30.13
N VAL A 152 -2.00 -13.62 -30.82
CA VAL A 152 -2.17 -12.17 -30.92
C VAL A 152 -3.56 -11.76 -30.42
N GLY A 153 -3.57 -10.81 -29.49
CA GLY A 153 -4.78 -10.24 -28.90
C GLY A 153 -4.88 -10.55 -27.41
N VAL A 154 -5.60 -9.71 -26.67
CA VAL A 154 -5.82 -9.86 -25.23
C VAL A 154 -7.13 -10.60 -24.97
N VAL A 155 -8.27 -10.04 -25.40
CA VAL A 155 -9.60 -10.60 -25.10
C VAL A 155 -9.96 -11.79 -26.01
N ASN A 156 -9.72 -11.66 -27.32
CA ASN A 156 -9.99 -12.71 -28.31
C ASN A 156 -8.67 -13.05 -29.03
N PRO A 157 -7.80 -13.87 -28.40
CA PRO A 157 -6.52 -14.22 -28.98
C PRO A 157 -6.73 -15.01 -30.27
N LYS A 158 -5.92 -14.71 -31.29
CA LYS A 158 -5.91 -15.45 -32.56
C LYS A 158 -4.52 -16.00 -32.80
N VAL A 159 -4.48 -17.24 -33.29
CA VAL A 159 -3.23 -17.91 -33.65
C VAL A 159 -2.61 -17.20 -34.84
N VAL A 160 -1.32 -16.89 -34.76
CA VAL A 160 -0.51 -16.42 -35.88
C VAL A 160 0.62 -17.40 -36.13
N VAL A 161 0.82 -17.74 -37.39
CA VAL A 161 1.90 -18.60 -37.85
C VAL A 161 2.74 -17.89 -38.90
N PRO A 162 4.08 -18.02 -38.85
CA PRO A 162 4.94 -17.47 -39.88
C PRO A 162 4.88 -18.32 -41.15
N ALA A 163 5.19 -17.72 -42.30
CA ALA A 163 5.11 -18.38 -43.60
C ALA A 163 5.94 -19.68 -43.71
N TRP A 164 6.99 -19.86 -42.89
CA TRP A 164 7.77 -21.10 -42.88
C TRP A 164 7.02 -22.30 -42.28
N VAL A 165 6.06 -22.09 -41.37
CA VAL A 165 5.21 -23.17 -40.82
C VAL A 165 4.32 -23.77 -41.91
N LEU A 166 3.94 -22.96 -42.90
CA LEU A 166 3.17 -23.43 -44.06
C LEU A 166 3.99 -24.33 -45.00
N ARG A 167 5.33 -24.31 -44.89
CA ARG A 167 6.23 -25.16 -45.69
C ARG A 167 6.56 -26.49 -45.00
N LEU A 168 6.22 -26.64 -43.73
CA LEU A 168 6.34 -27.92 -43.02
C LEU A 168 5.39 -28.97 -43.61
N ASP A 169 5.68 -30.23 -43.39
CA ASP A 169 4.75 -31.32 -43.68
C ASP A 169 3.45 -31.16 -42.88
N GLN A 170 2.40 -31.84 -43.32
CA GLN A 170 1.06 -31.68 -42.75
C GLN A 170 1.01 -32.09 -41.26
N ARG A 171 1.81 -33.09 -40.84
CA ARG A 171 1.81 -33.58 -39.46
C ARG A 171 2.53 -32.59 -38.55
N ALA A 172 3.74 -32.14 -38.91
CA ALA A 172 4.46 -31.12 -38.13
C ALA A 172 3.69 -29.80 -38.03
N ARG A 173 3.03 -29.39 -39.12
CA ARG A 173 2.16 -28.20 -39.12
C ARG A 173 0.98 -28.36 -38.16
N ALA A 174 0.33 -29.52 -38.14
CA ALA A 174 -0.77 -29.83 -37.21
C ALA A 174 -0.34 -29.71 -35.76
N VAL A 175 0.83 -30.24 -35.44
CA VAL A 175 1.42 -30.20 -34.11
C VAL A 175 1.61 -28.76 -33.63
N ILE A 176 2.20 -27.89 -34.46
CA ILE A 176 2.41 -26.47 -34.13
C ILE A 176 1.08 -25.74 -33.94
N ILE A 177 0.14 -25.88 -34.89
CA ILE A 177 -1.14 -25.19 -34.82
C ILE A 177 -1.94 -25.64 -33.59
N ARG A 178 -1.92 -26.94 -33.28
CA ARG A 178 -2.58 -27.50 -32.09
C ARG A 178 -1.97 -26.96 -30.79
N HIS A 179 -0.65 -26.83 -30.72
CA HIS A 179 0.04 -26.24 -29.57
C HIS A 179 -0.41 -24.80 -29.32
N GLU A 180 -0.43 -23.96 -30.36
CA GLU A 180 -0.88 -22.57 -30.26
C GLU A 180 -2.38 -22.48 -29.94
N ALA A 181 -3.21 -23.33 -30.56
CA ALA A 181 -4.64 -23.39 -30.29
C ALA A 181 -4.92 -23.78 -28.82
N GLU A 182 -4.10 -24.65 -28.22
CA GLU A 182 -4.24 -25.04 -26.83
C GLU A 182 -3.90 -23.90 -25.86
N HIS A 183 -2.92 -23.06 -26.20
CA HIS A 183 -2.66 -21.81 -25.48
C HIS A 183 -3.87 -20.86 -25.57
N ALA A 184 -4.49 -20.73 -26.74
CA ALA A 184 -5.64 -19.86 -26.95
C ALA A 184 -6.86 -20.34 -26.16
N ARG A 185 -7.14 -21.64 -26.22
CA ARG A 185 -8.25 -22.30 -25.51
C ARG A 185 -8.14 -22.12 -23.99
N THR A 186 -6.92 -22.17 -23.47
CA THR A 186 -6.66 -22.12 -22.02
C THR A 186 -6.52 -20.69 -21.50
N GLY A 187 -6.32 -19.70 -22.37
CA GLY A 187 -6.08 -18.32 -21.95
C GLY A 187 -4.68 -18.09 -21.37
N ASP A 188 -3.69 -18.87 -21.82
CA ASP A 188 -2.33 -18.82 -21.29
C ASP A 188 -1.67 -17.43 -21.48
N HIS A 189 -2.05 -16.71 -22.53
CA HIS A 189 -1.61 -15.32 -22.79
C HIS A 189 -2.08 -14.34 -21.71
N LEU A 190 -3.26 -14.55 -21.10
CA LEU A 190 -3.75 -13.72 -20.00
C LEU A 190 -2.94 -13.96 -18.72
N SER A 191 -2.58 -15.21 -18.44
CA SER A 191 -1.73 -15.56 -17.30
C SER A 191 -0.35 -14.89 -17.42
N LEU A 192 0.22 -14.86 -18.63
CA LEU A 192 1.49 -14.19 -18.90
C LEU A 192 1.38 -12.66 -18.87
N LEU A 193 0.26 -12.09 -19.34
CA LEU A 193 -0.02 -10.67 -19.24
C LEU A 193 -0.14 -10.24 -17.78
N TYR A 194 -0.88 -11.00 -16.96
CA TYR A 194 -1.00 -10.78 -15.52
C TYR A 194 0.36 -10.75 -14.82
N ALA A 195 1.23 -11.73 -15.12
CA ALA A 195 2.59 -11.75 -14.59
C ALA A 195 3.39 -10.50 -15.02
N GLY A 196 3.24 -10.09 -16.28
CA GLY A 196 3.86 -8.88 -16.81
C GLY A 196 3.39 -7.61 -16.11
N LEU A 197 2.10 -7.52 -15.77
CA LEU A 197 1.54 -6.39 -15.01
C LEU A 197 2.08 -6.35 -13.58
N ILE A 198 2.21 -7.49 -12.89
CA ILE A 198 2.81 -7.54 -11.55
C ILE A 198 4.28 -7.12 -11.60
N VAL A 199 5.04 -7.61 -12.57
CA VAL A 199 6.45 -7.20 -12.75
C VAL A 199 6.53 -5.71 -13.10
N ALA A 200 5.59 -5.17 -13.87
CA ALA A 200 5.53 -3.74 -14.13
C ALA A 200 5.12 -2.91 -12.90
N ALA A 201 4.32 -3.45 -11.98
CA ALA A 201 4.02 -2.80 -10.71
C ALA A 201 5.20 -2.86 -9.72
N LEU A 202 6.00 -3.93 -9.77
CA LEU A 202 7.12 -4.20 -8.87
C LEU A 202 8.47 -4.42 -9.62
N PRO A 203 8.92 -3.51 -10.51
CA PRO A 203 10.08 -3.75 -11.38
C PRO A 203 11.40 -3.93 -10.62
N TRP A 204 11.51 -3.42 -9.40
CA TRP A 204 12.70 -3.58 -8.55
C TRP A 204 12.74 -4.92 -7.81
N ASN A 205 11.64 -5.68 -7.78
CA ASN A 205 11.55 -6.89 -6.96
C ASN A 205 12.00 -8.13 -7.75
N PRO A 206 13.23 -8.64 -7.58
CA PRO A 206 13.76 -9.75 -8.38
C PRO A 206 12.98 -11.06 -8.20
N ALA A 207 12.31 -11.25 -7.05
CA ALA A 207 11.50 -12.44 -6.82
C ALA A 207 10.31 -12.49 -7.79
N THR A 208 9.66 -11.34 -8.08
CA THR A 208 8.55 -11.29 -9.04
C THR A 208 9.01 -11.61 -10.47
N TRP A 209 10.18 -11.14 -10.89
CA TRP A 209 10.79 -11.51 -12.17
C TRP A 209 11.04 -13.01 -12.27
N TRP A 210 11.59 -13.60 -11.19
CA TRP A 210 11.83 -15.02 -11.13
C TRP A 210 10.53 -15.83 -11.17
N MET A 211 9.53 -15.45 -10.37
CA MET A 211 8.20 -16.07 -10.37
C MET A 211 7.50 -15.96 -11.73
N ALA A 212 7.58 -14.82 -12.41
CA ALA A 212 7.04 -14.66 -13.76
C ALA A 212 7.74 -15.59 -14.78
N ARG A 213 9.06 -15.78 -14.67
CA ARG A 213 9.80 -16.77 -15.48
C ARG A 213 9.39 -18.21 -15.15
N ARG A 214 9.12 -18.52 -13.87
CA ARG A 214 8.58 -19.82 -13.44
C ARG A 214 7.16 -20.05 -13.96
N LEU A 215 6.28 -19.05 -13.91
CA LEU A 215 4.94 -19.13 -14.47
C LEU A 215 4.97 -19.41 -15.98
N ARG A 216 5.81 -18.71 -16.75
CA ARG A 216 5.96 -19.03 -18.18
C ARG A 216 6.40 -20.46 -18.41
N SER A 217 7.37 -20.91 -17.63
CA SER A 217 7.84 -22.29 -17.70
C SER A 217 6.72 -23.29 -17.42
N ALA A 218 5.92 -23.04 -16.38
CA ALA A 218 4.78 -23.85 -15.98
C ALA A 218 3.70 -23.90 -17.06
N VAL A 219 3.36 -22.75 -17.66
CA VAL A 219 2.40 -22.64 -18.77
C VAL A 219 2.80 -23.54 -19.95
N GLU A 220 4.07 -23.50 -20.35
CA GLU A 220 4.59 -24.31 -21.45
C GLU A 220 4.52 -25.81 -21.15
N MET A 221 4.90 -26.20 -19.93
CA MET A 221 4.84 -27.61 -19.50
C MET A 221 3.42 -28.12 -19.36
N ASP A 222 2.52 -27.29 -18.84
CA ASP A 222 1.10 -27.62 -18.74
C ASP A 222 0.47 -27.73 -20.14
N CYS A 223 0.88 -26.88 -21.09
CA CYS A 223 0.46 -26.96 -22.49
C CYS A 223 0.97 -28.26 -23.14
N ASP A 224 2.27 -28.54 -23.00
CA ASP A 224 2.90 -29.78 -23.46
C ASP A 224 2.16 -31.02 -22.95
N GLN A 225 1.77 -31.05 -21.67
CA GLN A 225 1.00 -32.15 -21.11
C GLN A 225 -0.38 -32.32 -21.75
N ARG A 226 -1.08 -31.22 -22.03
CA ARG A 226 -2.40 -31.25 -22.70
C ARG A 226 -2.29 -31.72 -24.14
N VAL A 227 -1.27 -31.24 -24.87
CA VAL A 227 -0.98 -31.66 -26.24
C VAL A 227 -0.57 -33.13 -26.30
N LEU A 228 0.29 -33.61 -25.39
CA LEU A 228 0.64 -35.04 -25.33
C LEU A 228 -0.53 -35.92 -24.91
N GLY A 229 -1.37 -35.44 -23.98
CA GLY A 229 -2.60 -36.13 -23.55
C GLY A 229 -3.62 -36.34 -24.66
N SER A 230 -3.40 -35.72 -25.82
CA SER A 230 -4.25 -35.82 -27.00
C SER A 230 -3.79 -36.86 -28.03
N GLY A 231 -2.80 -37.69 -27.67
CA GLY A 231 -2.35 -38.87 -28.42
C GLY A 231 -1.12 -38.67 -29.31
N ILE A 232 -0.47 -37.51 -29.26
CA ILE A 232 0.75 -37.25 -30.04
C ILE A 232 1.95 -37.88 -29.33
N ALA A 233 2.76 -38.66 -30.06
CA ALA A 233 3.94 -39.30 -29.50
C ALA A 233 4.98 -38.25 -29.03
N PRO A 234 5.61 -38.41 -27.86
CA PRO A 234 6.62 -37.48 -27.34
C PRO A 234 7.79 -37.22 -28.30
N ALA A 235 8.25 -38.24 -29.02
CA ALA A 235 9.36 -38.14 -29.97
C ALA A 235 9.01 -37.25 -31.18
N ASP A 236 7.84 -37.48 -31.78
CA ASP A 236 7.35 -36.69 -32.91
C ASP A 236 7.13 -35.23 -32.50
N TYR A 237 6.52 -35.03 -31.33
CA TYR A 237 6.30 -33.68 -30.79
C TYR A 237 7.62 -32.95 -30.51
N GLY A 238 8.57 -33.61 -29.87
CA GLY A 238 9.88 -33.04 -29.55
C GLY A 238 10.69 -32.65 -30.79
N GLY A 239 10.63 -33.45 -31.85
CA GLY A 239 11.27 -33.13 -33.13
C GLY A 239 10.72 -31.84 -33.76
N VAL A 240 9.39 -31.69 -33.77
CA VAL A 240 8.72 -30.48 -34.28
C VAL A 240 9.07 -29.25 -33.45
N LEU A 241 9.13 -29.38 -32.12
CA LEU A 241 9.53 -28.27 -31.24
C LEU A 241 11.00 -27.85 -31.43
N LEU A 242 11.90 -28.79 -31.66
CA LEU A 242 13.31 -28.49 -31.99
C LEU A 242 13.41 -27.74 -33.32
N GLU A 243 12.69 -28.20 -34.34
CA GLU A 243 12.67 -27.55 -35.65
C GLU A 243 12.06 -26.14 -35.55
N ALA A 244 10.96 -25.97 -34.81
CA ALA A 244 10.35 -24.67 -34.57
C ALA A 244 11.27 -23.73 -33.77
N GLY A 245 11.95 -24.24 -32.75
CA GLY A 245 12.86 -23.48 -31.89
C GLY A 245 14.10 -22.95 -32.62
N THR A 246 14.61 -23.69 -33.62
CA THR A 246 15.74 -23.23 -34.46
C THR A 246 15.35 -22.13 -35.46
N ARG A 247 14.06 -22.06 -35.84
CA ARG A 247 13.55 -21.09 -36.82
C ARG A 247 12.85 -19.88 -36.19
N SER A 248 12.49 -19.98 -34.91
CA SER A 248 11.88 -18.91 -34.11
C SER A 248 12.93 -17.91 -33.63
N TRP A 249 13.24 -16.89 -34.45
CA TRP A 249 14.04 -15.75 -34.00
C TRP A 249 13.14 -14.70 -33.35
N SER A 250 13.26 -14.52 -32.03
CA SER A 250 12.53 -13.46 -31.31
C SER A 250 13.25 -12.11 -31.46
N ARG A 251 12.64 -11.16 -32.18
CA ARG A 251 13.01 -9.73 -32.18
C ARG A 251 12.75 -9.04 -30.84
N TRP A 252 12.18 -9.74 -29.85
CA TRP A 252 11.74 -9.21 -28.56
C TRP A 252 12.77 -9.44 -27.44
N ALA A 253 14.05 -9.46 -27.82
CA ALA A 253 15.19 -9.53 -26.89
C ALA A 253 15.21 -8.40 -25.84
N LEU A 254 14.44 -7.32 -26.07
CA LEU A 254 14.38 -6.12 -25.24
C LEU A 254 13.55 -6.27 -23.97
N VAL A 255 12.83 -7.38 -23.77
CA VAL A 255 12.14 -7.67 -22.51
C VAL A 255 12.74 -8.94 -21.91
N PRO A 256 13.75 -8.84 -21.02
CA PRO A 256 14.46 -10.00 -20.45
C PRO A 256 13.54 -10.96 -19.70
N ALA A 257 12.47 -10.42 -19.11
CA ALA A 257 11.38 -11.21 -18.53
C ALA A 257 10.71 -12.10 -19.58
N MET A 258 10.66 -11.72 -20.85
CA MET A 258 9.94 -12.37 -21.95
C MET A 258 10.85 -13.08 -22.97
N THR A 259 12.17 -12.92 -22.90
CA THR A 259 13.09 -13.74 -23.68
C THR A 259 13.04 -15.20 -23.22
N GLN A 260 12.82 -16.13 -24.15
CA GLN A 260 12.90 -17.56 -23.85
C GLN A 260 14.38 -18.00 -23.77
N PRO A 261 14.85 -18.53 -22.64
CA PRO A 261 16.19 -19.10 -22.56
C PRO A 261 16.21 -20.48 -23.25
N LYS A 262 17.34 -20.83 -23.90
CA LYS A 262 17.56 -22.16 -24.51
C LYS A 262 17.29 -23.33 -23.55
N SER A 263 17.50 -23.11 -22.24
CA SER A 263 17.23 -24.08 -21.17
C SER A 263 15.76 -24.47 -21.01
N LEU A 264 14.81 -23.68 -21.54
CA LEU A 264 13.39 -24.02 -21.47
C LEU A 264 13.05 -25.18 -22.41
N LEU A 265 13.54 -25.13 -23.66
CA LEU A 265 13.29 -26.19 -24.66
C LEU A 265 13.90 -27.51 -24.21
N GLU A 266 15.14 -27.49 -23.74
CA GLU A 266 15.79 -28.69 -23.18
C GLU A 266 14.96 -29.28 -22.03
N ARG A 267 14.48 -28.43 -21.11
CA ARG A 267 13.66 -28.87 -19.99
C ARG A 267 12.30 -29.43 -20.43
N ARG A 268 11.67 -28.87 -21.45
CA ARG A 268 10.43 -29.39 -22.06
C ARG A 268 10.69 -30.82 -22.56
N LEU A 269 11.69 -31.01 -23.42
CA LEU A 269 12.07 -32.33 -23.97
C LEU A 269 12.42 -33.35 -22.87
N ARG A 270 13.20 -32.94 -21.87
CA ARG A 270 13.56 -33.80 -20.73
C ARG A 270 12.34 -34.20 -19.90
N THR A 271 11.35 -33.32 -19.77
CA THR A 271 10.11 -33.61 -19.00
C THR A 271 9.19 -34.56 -19.77
N MET A 272 9.16 -34.48 -21.10
CA MET A 272 8.37 -35.37 -21.95
C MET A 272 8.90 -36.81 -21.95
N ASN A 273 10.24 -36.96 -21.90
CA ASN A 273 10.90 -38.26 -21.97
C ASN A 273 11.12 -38.95 -20.61
N LYS A 274 10.81 -38.28 -19.49
CA LYS A 274 10.91 -38.88 -18.15
C LYS A 274 9.54 -39.27 -17.65
N ASN A 275 9.44 -40.47 -17.08
CA ASN A 275 8.29 -40.85 -16.27
C ASN A 275 8.12 -39.88 -15.10
N ARG A 276 6.87 -39.53 -14.78
CA ARG A 276 6.57 -38.69 -13.63
C ARG A 276 7.11 -39.36 -12.36
N THR A 277 8.10 -38.74 -11.73
CA THR A 277 8.63 -39.21 -10.44
C THR A 277 7.58 -38.94 -9.36
N LYS A 278 7.08 -39.99 -8.71
CA LYS A 278 6.20 -39.85 -7.55
C LYS A 278 7.04 -39.47 -6.33
N LEU A 279 6.58 -38.48 -5.56
CA LEU A 279 7.17 -38.15 -4.27
C LEU A 279 6.74 -39.20 -3.25
N ASN A 280 7.63 -39.58 -2.33
CA ASN A 280 7.23 -40.37 -1.17
C ASN A 280 6.54 -39.49 -0.12
N SER A 281 5.78 -40.09 0.80
CA SER A 281 4.98 -39.34 1.77
C SER A 281 5.82 -38.42 2.67
N ALA A 282 7.03 -38.86 3.04
CA ALA A 282 7.95 -38.04 3.84
C ALA A 282 8.41 -36.78 3.10
N GLN A 283 8.82 -36.91 1.82
CA GLN A 283 9.19 -35.77 0.98
C GLN A 283 8.00 -34.83 0.74
N ALA A 284 6.81 -35.39 0.54
CA ALA A 284 5.59 -34.60 0.37
C ALA A 284 5.27 -33.79 1.65
N LEU A 285 5.37 -34.41 2.83
CA LEU A 285 5.19 -33.75 4.12
C LEU A 285 6.24 -32.65 4.35
N LEU A 286 7.51 -32.91 4.06
CA LEU A 286 8.58 -31.91 4.18
C LEU A 286 8.35 -30.70 3.27
N LEU A 287 7.95 -30.93 2.01
CA LEU A 287 7.66 -29.86 1.07
C LEU A 287 6.39 -29.09 1.46
N ALA A 288 5.38 -29.77 1.98
CA ALA A 288 4.17 -29.13 2.49
C ALA A 288 4.49 -28.27 3.72
N GLY A 289 5.28 -28.80 4.66
CA GLY A 289 5.78 -28.07 5.82
C GLY A 289 6.61 -26.85 5.43
N LEU A 290 7.48 -26.96 4.42
CA LEU A 290 8.25 -25.83 3.91
C LEU A 290 7.35 -24.76 3.29
N ALA A 291 6.36 -25.15 2.48
CA ALA A 291 5.44 -24.20 1.85
C ALA A 291 4.58 -23.48 2.90
N VAL A 292 4.01 -24.21 3.85
CA VAL A 292 3.18 -23.65 4.93
C VAL A 292 4.03 -22.79 5.87
N GLY A 293 5.19 -23.28 6.32
CA GLY A 293 6.09 -22.54 7.20
C GLY A 293 6.57 -21.24 6.58
N ALA A 294 6.93 -21.24 5.29
CA ALA A 294 7.29 -20.02 4.57
C ALA A 294 6.11 -19.02 4.51
N LEU A 295 4.89 -19.47 4.28
CA LEU A 295 3.71 -18.59 4.28
C LEU A 295 3.42 -18.02 5.67
N ILE A 296 3.55 -18.82 6.72
CA ILE A 296 3.40 -18.35 8.11
C ILE A 296 4.43 -17.26 8.40
N VAL A 297 5.71 -17.49 8.08
CA VAL A 297 6.78 -16.49 8.22
C VAL A 297 6.44 -15.21 7.45
N ALA A 298 5.95 -15.33 6.21
CA ALA A 298 5.57 -14.17 5.41
C ALA A 298 4.43 -13.36 6.04
N CYS A 299 3.44 -14.02 6.63
CA CYS A 299 2.31 -13.36 7.30
C CYS A 299 2.70 -12.76 8.66
N ASP A 300 3.63 -13.39 9.38
CA ASP A 300 4.07 -12.96 10.72
C ASP A 300 5.21 -11.95 10.69
N THR A 301 5.79 -11.67 9.51
CA THR A 301 6.86 -10.67 9.39
C THR A 301 6.28 -9.28 9.65
N PRO A 302 6.70 -8.58 10.72
CA PRO A 302 6.14 -7.28 11.06
C PRO A 302 6.47 -6.22 10.00
N VAL A 303 5.55 -5.28 9.81
CA VAL A 303 5.78 -4.10 8.96
C VAL A 303 6.90 -3.26 9.57
N PRO A 304 7.82 -2.68 8.77
CA PRO A 304 8.86 -1.81 9.32
C PRO A 304 8.26 -0.64 10.12
N THR A 305 8.75 -0.42 11.34
CA THR A 305 8.27 0.62 12.28
C THR A 305 8.23 2.02 11.66
N GLN A 306 9.22 2.39 10.85
CA GLN A 306 9.24 3.67 10.13
C GLN A 306 8.04 3.91 9.20
N VAL A 307 7.43 2.84 8.67
CA VAL A 307 6.21 2.94 7.86
C VAL A 307 4.99 3.17 8.75
N GLN A 308 5.02 2.63 9.97
CA GLN A 308 3.98 2.82 10.96
C GLN A 308 4.04 4.22 11.59
N ASP A 309 5.24 4.71 11.90
CA ASP A 309 5.45 6.06 12.45
C ASP A 309 5.03 7.16 11.46
N ALA A 310 5.46 7.06 10.19
CA ALA A 310 5.06 8.01 9.14
C ALA A 310 3.56 8.00 8.85
N LEU A 311 2.89 6.87 9.12
CA LEU A 311 1.46 6.73 8.92
C LEU A 311 0.68 7.32 10.09
N ILE A 312 1.16 7.17 11.33
CA ILE A 312 0.63 7.87 12.51
C ILE A 312 0.77 9.39 12.32
N GLU A 313 1.95 9.86 11.91
CA GLU A 313 2.22 11.29 11.68
C GLU A 313 1.30 11.91 10.61
N ALA A 314 1.12 11.23 9.47
CA ALA A 314 0.20 11.68 8.42
C ALA A 314 -1.28 11.71 8.87
N MET A 315 -1.65 10.83 9.79
CA MET A 315 -3.00 10.79 10.35
C MET A 315 -3.25 11.91 11.36
N ASP A 316 -2.23 12.26 12.14
CA ASP A 316 -2.28 13.39 13.07
C ASP A 316 -2.39 14.72 12.31
N GLU A 317 -1.65 14.91 11.21
CA GLU A 317 -1.81 16.09 10.34
C GLU A 317 -3.24 16.23 9.78
N GLU A 318 -3.83 15.13 9.29
CA GLU A 318 -5.19 15.15 8.75
C GLU A 318 -6.27 15.32 9.85
N ALA A 319 -6.00 14.88 11.08
CA ALA A 319 -6.86 15.10 12.23
C ALA A 319 -6.80 16.57 12.71
N ILE A 320 -5.61 17.16 12.75
CA ILE A 320 -5.40 18.58 13.08
C ILE A 320 -6.12 19.46 12.05
N ALA A 321 -5.91 19.21 10.76
CA ALA A 321 -6.55 19.99 9.69
C ALA A 321 -8.08 19.89 9.73
N ARG A 322 -8.64 18.73 10.07
CA ARG A 322 -10.10 18.57 10.27
C ARG A 322 -10.61 19.36 11.47
N THR A 323 -9.86 19.37 12.56
CA THR A 323 -10.21 20.09 13.78
C THR A 323 -10.18 21.61 13.56
N GLU A 324 -9.14 22.12 12.88
CA GLU A 324 -9.04 23.53 12.49
C GLU A 324 -10.22 23.95 11.59
N ALA A 325 -10.54 23.16 10.58
CA ALA A 325 -11.66 23.45 9.67
C ALA A 325 -13.03 23.44 10.39
N GLU A 326 -13.23 22.57 11.39
CA GLU A 326 -14.46 22.58 12.19
C GLU A 326 -14.52 23.79 13.13
N MET A 327 -13.38 24.18 13.71
CA MET A 327 -13.27 25.38 14.56
C MET A 327 -13.55 26.66 13.76
N GLU A 328 -13.00 26.81 12.55
CA GLU A 328 -13.28 27.94 11.66
C GLU A 328 -14.76 28.01 11.29
N ARG A 329 -15.37 26.86 10.95
CA ARG A 329 -16.82 26.80 10.66
C ARG A 329 -17.68 27.24 11.84
N ARG A 330 -17.36 26.80 13.06
CA ARG A 330 -18.08 27.21 14.27
C ARG A 330 -17.87 28.69 14.56
N ALA A 331 -16.66 29.21 14.35
CA ALA A 331 -16.38 30.63 14.49
C ALA A 331 -17.21 31.46 13.49
N GLU A 332 -17.32 31.05 12.22
CA GLU A 332 -18.18 31.70 11.24
C GLU A 332 -19.67 31.64 11.61
N GLU A 333 -20.16 30.49 12.08
CA GLU A 333 -21.56 30.33 12.52
C GLU A 333 -21.87 31.26 13.72
N LEU A 334 -20.96 31.36 14.69
CA LEU A 334 -21.08 32.28 15.83
C LEU A 334 -21.03 33.75 15.41
N LEU A 335 -20.15 34.11 14.46
CA LEU A 335 -20.07 35.47 13.92
C LEU A 335 -21.33 35.84 13.13
N ARG A 336 -21.92 34.91 12.37
CA ARG A 336 -23.21 35.13 11.68
C ARG A 336 -24.36 35.25 12.68
N ALA A 337 -24.39 34.45 13.73
CA ALA A 337 -25.38 34.57 14.81
C ALA A 337 -25.29 35.95 15.50
N ARG A 338 -24.07 36.46 15.73
CA ARG A 338 -23.83 37.81 16.27
C ARG A 338 -24.33 38.90 15.32
N ALA A 339 -24.12 38.74 14.01
CA ALA A 339 -24.61 39.68 13.00
C ALA A 339 -26.14 39.70 12.86
N SER A 340 -26.85 38.66 13.32
CA SER A 340 -28.32 38.60 13.33
C SER A 340 -29.01 39.25 14.54
N GLY A 341 -28.26 39.89 15.45
CA GLY A 341 -28.83 40.80 16.46
C GLY A 341 -29.45 40.15 17.70
N MET A 342 -28.83 39.09 18.24
CA MET A 342 -29.14 38.63 19.60
C MET A 342 -28.10 39.24 20.58
N ASP A 343 -28.54 40.17 21.44
CA ASP A 343 -27.77 40.77 22.54
C ASP A 343 -27.53 39.76 23.71
N GLU A 344 -27.18 38.52 23.40
CA GLU A 344 -26.93 37.44 24.36
C GLU A 344 -25.45 37.07 24.45
N ALA A 345 -24.56 38.05 24.44
CA ALA A 345 -23.14 37.81 24.68
C ALA A 345 -22.86 37.67 26.19
N PRO A 346 -22.09 36.66 26.63
CA PRO A 346 -21.65 36.57 28.02
C PRO A 346 -20.70 37.73 28.36
N LEU A 347 -20.73 38.19 29.61
CA LEU A 347 -19.76 39.18 30.09
C LEU A 347 -18.36 38.57 30.16
N ILE A 348 -17.34 39.30 29.73
CA ILE A 348 -15.95 38.84 29.75
C ILE A 348 -15.15 39.72 30.72
N TYR A 349 -14.44 39.07 31.63
CA TYR A 349 -13.49 39.69 32.54
C TYR A 349 -12.09 39.09 32.32
N ILE A 350 -11.06 39.93 32.32
CA ILE A 350 -9.65 39.51 32.33
C ILE A 350 -9.03 40.08 33.60
N ASP A 351 -8.52 39.21 34.49
CA ASP A 351 -7.94 39.59 35.79
C ASP A 351 -8.80 40.59 36.60
N GLY A 352 -10.12 40.43 36.52
CA GLY A 352 -11.10 41.27 37.21
C GLY A 352 -11.51 42.56 36.47
N VAL A 353 -10.95 42.85 35.29
CA VAL A 353 -11.31 43.99 34.44
C VAL A 353 -12.33 43.56 33.39
N ARG A 354 -13.47 44.27 33.32
CA ARG A 354 -14.55 44.01 32.35
C ARG A 354 -14.18 44.53 30.96
N ILE A 355 -14.47 43.76 29.91
CA ILE A 355 -14.27 44.16 28.52
C ILE A 355 -15.64 44.33 27.84
N ASN A 356 -16.01 45.56 27.45
CA ASN A 356 -17.26 45.85 26.74
C ASN A 356 -17.04 45.90 25.23
N GLY A 357 -16.62 44.77 24.66
CA GLY A 357 -16.50 44.58 23.21
C GLY A 357 -15.14 44.96 22.62
N MET A 358 -15.02 44.82 21.30
CA MET A 358 -13.74 44.95 20.56
C MET A 358 -13.16 46.36 20.62
N SER A 359 -13.99 47.37 20.93
CA SER A 359 -13.60 48.78 21.00
C SER A 359 -12.80 49.12 22.26
N ASP A 360 -13.04 48.41 23.36
CA ASP A 360 -12.29 48.58 24.62
C ASP A 360 -10.91 47.90 24.59
N LEU A 361 -10.63 47.09 23.56
CA LEU A 361 -9.31 46.47 23.36
C LEU A 361 -8.24 47.44 22.85
N GLU A 362 -8.61 48.59 22.28
CA GLU A 362 -7.65 49.57 21.74
C GLU A 362 -7.08 50.53 22.81
N ASP A 363 -7.79 50.74 23.93
CA ASP A 363 -7.39 51.69 25.00
C ASP A 363 -6.77 51.02 26.23
N LEU A 364 -6.72 49.69 26.29
CA LEU A 364 -6.00 48.94 27.31
C LEU A 364 -4.54 48.73 26.89
N PRO A 365 -3.52 49.11 27.68
CA PRO A 365 -2.10 49.02 27.31
C PRO A 365 -1.54 47.60 27.08
N LEU A 366 -2.37 46.56 26.99
CA LEU A 366 -1.91 45.18 27.19
C LEU A 366 -2.70 44.09 26.47
N ILE A 367 -3.22 44.33 25.27
CA ILE A 367 -3.77 43.22 24.46
C ILE A 367 -3.22 43.22 23.02
N PRO A 368 -1.98 42.75 22.79
CA PRO A 368 -1.75 41.93 21.61
C PRO A 368 -2.56 40.64 21.78
N SER A 369 -3.16 40.15 20.70
CA SER A 369 -3.84 38.84 20.58
C SER A 369 -3.58 37.90 21.77
N LEU A 370 -4.60 37.63 22.60
CA LEU A 370 -4.50 36.72 23.75
C LEU A 370 -3.79 35.43 23.32
N ASP A 371 -2.52 35.29 23.71
CA ASP A 371 -1.75 34.08 23.47
C ASP A 371 -2.33 32.99 24.38
N PRO A 372 -2.82 31.86 23.84
CA PRO A 372 -3.35 30.76 24.64
C PRO A 372 -2.37 30.27 25.73
N ASP A 373 -1.07 30.39 25.49
CA ASP A 373 -0.04 29.94 26.44
C ASP A 373 0.12 30.86 27.66
N ALA A 374 -0.36 32.11 27.59
CA ALA A 374 -0.30 33.09 28.67
C ALA A 374 -1.48 32.99 29.66
N ILE A 375 -2.49 32.17 29.38
CA ILE A 375 -3.68 32.01 30.23
C ILE A 375 -3.40 30.97 31.32
N GLU A 376 -3.65 31.33 32.58
CA GLU A 376 -3.52 30.41 33.71
C GLU A 376 -4.73 29.50 33.81
N ARG A 377 -5.93 30.10 33.78
CA ARG A 377 -7.20 29.38 33.84
C ARG A 377 -8.36 30.24 33.34
N VAL A 378 -9.41 29.58 32.85
CA VAL A 378 -10.66 30.24 32.46
C VAL A 378 -11.80 29.68 33.31
N GLU A 379 -12.54 30.54 33.98
CA GLU A 379 -13.76 30.18 34.73
C GLU A 379 -15.00 30.67 33.99
N VAL A 380 -15.98 29.78 33.84
CA VAL A 380 -17.25 30.12 33.19
C VAL A 380 -18.39 29.93 34.19
N ILE A 381 -19.05 31.02 34.56
CA ILE A 381 -20.17 31.06 35.51
C ILE A 381 -21.46 31.21 34.70
N LYS A 382 -22.44 30.32 34.92
CA LYS A 382 -23.70 30.28 34.14
C LYS A 382 -24.93 30.29 35.04
N GLY A 383 -26.04 30.80 34.52
CA GLY A 383 -27.36 30.72 35.15
C GLY A 383 -27.47 31.55 36.44
N PRO A 384 -28.32 31.16 37.41
CA PRO A 384 -28.63 31.97 38.59
C PRO A 384 -27.43 32.38 39.45
N ALA A 385 -26.32 31.61 39.38
CA ALA A 385 -25.07 31.94 40.06
C ALA A 385 -24.36 33.16 39.46
N ALA A 386 -24.46 33.34 38.13
CA ALA A 386 -23.89 34.48 37.42
C ALA A 386 -24.67 35.77 37.75
N GLU A 387 -26.01 35.70 37.74
CA GLU A 387 -26.89 36.82 38.10
C GLU A 387 -26.66 37.30 39.54
N LYS A 388 -26.45 36.36 40.46
CA LYS A 388 -26.19 36.67 41.86
C LYS A 388 -24.87 37.44 42.07
N LEU A 389 -23.85 37.16 41.25
CA LEU A 389 -22.52 37.75 41.39
C LEU A 389 -22.31 39.01 40.54
N TYR A 390 -22.93 39.08 39.36
CA TYR A 390 -22.68 40.11 38.35
C TYR A 390 -23.95 40.89 37.95
N GLY A 391 -25.09 40.65 38.62
CA GLY A 391 -26.36 41.33 38.34
C GLY A 391 -27.07 40.79 37.09
N GLU A 392 -28.16 41.44 36.67
CA GLU A 392 -28.96 41.03 35.51
C GLU A 392 -28.14 40.97 34.21
N GLU A 393 -27.07 41.76 34.10
CA GLU A 393 -26.15 41.74 32.96
C GLU A 393 -25.37 40.40 32.86
N GLY A 394 -25.24 39.66 33.96
CA GLY A 394 -24.63 38.33 34.00
C GLY A 394 -25.59 37.18 33.66
N ALA A 395 -26.86 37.46 33.35
CA ALA A 395 -27.88 36.44 33.06
C ALA A 395 -27.47 35.51 31.90
N ASN A 396 -26.76 36.06 30.91
CA ASN A 396 -26.27 35.32 29.75
C ASN A 396 -24.92 34.61 29.99
N GLY A 397 -24.45 34.60 31.25
CA GLY A 397 -23.22 33.97 31.69
C GLY A 397 -22.03 34.94 31.73
N VAL A 398 -21.01 34.56 32.50
CA VAL A 398 -19.80 35.34 32.72
C VAL A 398 -18.58 34.45 32.50
N ILE A 399 -17.62 34.94 31.71
CA ILE A 399 -16.33 34.30 31.44
C ILE A 399 -15.25 35.13 32.13
N GLN A 400 -14.52 34.51 33.06
CA GLN A 400 -13.36 35.10 33.71
C GLN A 400 -12.08 34.42 33.20
N ILE A 401 -11.18 35.20 32.64
CA ILE A 401 -9.87 34.77 32.17
C ILE A 401 -8.85 35.26 33.18
N PHE A 402 -8.07 34.32 33.72
CA PHE A 402 -6.97 34.60 34.63
C PHE A 402 -5.66 34.42 33.86
N MET A 403 -4.83 35.45 33.80
CA MET A 403 -3.53 35.39 33.13
C MET A 403 -2.49 34.80 34.07
N LYS A 404 -1.50 34.11 33.51
CA LYS A 404 -0.33 33.67 34.29
C LYS A 404 0.40 34.92 34.76
N LEU A 405 0.60 35.03 36.08
CA LEU A 405 1.48 36.05 36.65
C LEU A 405 2.91 35.78 36.17
N GLU A 406 3.37 36.47 35.14
CA GLU A 406 4.81 36.62 34.91
C GLU A 406 5.38 37.34 36.13
N GLY A 407 6.37 36.72 36.78
CA GLY A 407 6.86 37.15 38.08
C GLY A 407 7.28 38.61 38.12
N GLY A 408 6.61 39.39 38.97
CA GLY A 408 7.00 40.74 39.32
C GLY A 408 5.83 41.53 39.91
N GLU A 409 5.93 41.90 41.19
CA GLU A 409 5.08 42.93 41.80
C GLU A 409 5.18 44.23 41.01
N GLU A 410 4.30 44.48 40.03
CA GLU A 410 3.99 45.82 39.51
C GLU A 410 2.86 45.78 38.45
N ALA A 411 1.61 45.58 38.88
CA ALA A 411 0.44 45.90 38.06
C ALA A 411 -0.80 46.18 38.92
N LEU A 412 -0.66 47.01 39.96
CA LEU A 412 -1.79 47.63 40.66
C LEU A 412 -1.33 48.97 41.22
N GLY A 413 -1.09 49.92 40.30
CA GLY A 413 -0.89 51.32 40.63
C GLY A 413 -2.19 51.99 41.09
N ILE A 414 -2.72 51.61 42.25
CA ILE A 414 -3.73 52.41 42.96
C ILE A 414 -3.00 53.26 44.00
N ARG A 415 -2.73 54.52 43.64
CA ARG A 415 -2.37 55.56 44.60
C ARG A 415 -3.62 55.91 45.42
N ILE A 416 -3.75 55.34 46.62
CA ILE A 416 -4.71 55.84 47.61
C ILE A 416 -4.08 57.07 48.27
N GLN A 417 -4.61 58.25 47.95
CA GLN A 417 -4.35 59.48 48.69
C GLN A 417 -5.50 59.71 49.66
N GLY A 418 -5.27 59.46 50.96
CA GLY A 418 -6.25 59.71 52.02
C GLY A 418 -5.88 59.02 53.33
N ASP A 419 -5.41 59.81 54.30
CA ASP A 419 -4.95 59.41 55.64
C ASP A 419 -6.01 58.66 56.48
N VAL A 420 -5.74 57.41 56.90
CA VAL A 420 -6.08 56.85 58.24
C VAL A 420 -5.15 55.64 58.53
N PRO A 421 -4.54 55.50 59.73
CA PRO A 421 -3.48 54.51 59.98
C PRO A 421 -3.96 53.10 60.34
N LEU A 422 -3.05 52.14 60.12
CA LEU A 422 -3.10 50.72 60.50
C LEU A 422 -3.58 50.49 61.96
N GLU A 423 -4.59 49.65 62.14
CA GLU A 423 -4.63 48.47 63.03
C GLU A 423 -6.08 48.05 63.35
N ALA A 424 -6.44 46.81 62.98
CA ALA A 424 -7.41 45.91 63.66
C ALA A 424 -7.53 44.63 62.80
N SER A 425 -6.60 43.69 62.94
CA SER A 425 -6.70 42.55 63.86
C SER A 425 -7.89 41.63 63.61
N LYS A 426 -7.58 40.43 63.11
CA LYS A 426 -8.16 39.13 63.50
C LYS A 426 -9.56 39.17 64.12
N ALA A 427 -10.57 38.78 63.34
CA ALA A 427 -11.63 37.89 63.80
C ALA A 427 -12.41 37.38 62.59
N MET A 428 -12.50 36.07 62.46
CA MET A 428 -13.73 35.27 62.24
C MET A 428 -13.40 34.04 61.37
N LEU A 429 -12.67 33.08 61.96
CA LEU A 429 -12.92 31.67 61.65
C LEU A 429 -14.21 31.29 62.38
N PRO A 430 -15.19 30.64 61.74
CA PRO A 430 -16.11 29.76 62.44
C PRO A 430 -15.74 28.31 62.17
N THR A 431 -15.50 27.64 63.28
CA THR A 431 -15.39 26.19 63.46
C THR A 431 -16.64 25.44 63.02
N ARG A 432 -16.39 24.23 62.51
CA ARG A 432 -17.26 23.09 62.21
C ARG A 432 -18.33 22.78 63.27
N ASN A 433 -19.51 22.34 62.82
CA ASN A 433 -20.26 21.17 63.35
C ASN A 433 -21.46 20.83 62.44
N ASN A 434 -21.45 19.66 61.80
CA ASN A 434 -21.94 18.42 62.40
C ASN A 434 -21.16 17.24 61.82
#